data_AF-A0A7V9ZK46-F1
#
_entry.id   AF-A0A7V9ZK46-F1
#
_cell.length_a   1.000
_cell.length_b   1.000
_cell.length_c   1.000
_cell.angle_alpha   90.00
_cell.angle_beta   90.00
_cell.angle_gamma   90.00
#
_symmetry.space_group_name_H-M   'P 1'
#
loop_
_entity.id
_entity.type
_entity.pdbx_description
1 polymer ?
#
loop_
_entity_poly.entity_id
_entity_poly.type
_entity_poly.pdbx_seq_one_letter_code
_entity_poly.pdbx_strand_id
1 'polypeptide(L)'
;SPYHAWNKTTVPRPEGRNFKEKYSWDTAPRWDRTTMETGVYGRMWTTAMAQKMTENDFIQPTGDGLKMLMPKFELPEMELEWKIPKQINAFERNRARAYGVAFTAAITMNMLLQGFDLWRKGETKAWTKFTIPKGEILAVGYTEAGRGYLSHHVHLDKGRIVNYQINTPSTWNASPRDPFGNPGAY
;
A
#
# COMPACT_ATOMS: atom_id res chain seq x y z
N SER A 1 16.39 -9.03 -10.52
CA SER A 1 15.47 -9.84 -11.35
C SER A 1 15.33 -9.19 -12.72
N PRO A 2 15.41 -9.94 -13.83
CA PRO A 2 15.16 -9.40 -15.18
C PRO A 2 13.74 -8.84 -15.33
N TYR A 3 12.80 -9.31 -14.51
CA TYR A 3 11.40 -8.85 -14.51
C TYR A 3 11.07 -7.83 -13.41
N HIS A 4 12.09 -7.27 -12.75
CA HIS A 4 11.88 -6.15 -11.83
C HIS A 4 11.19 -5.00 -12.56
N ALA A 5 10.36 -4.20 -11.87
CA ALA A 5 9.55 -3.17 -12.50
C ALA A 5 10.37 -2.14 -13.32
N TRP A 6 11.59 -1.78 -12.90
CA TRP A 6 12.48 -0.93 -13.71
C TRP A 6 12.87 -1.53 -15.07
N ASN A 7 12.94 -2.86 -15.16
CA ASN A 7 13.38 -3.60 -16.35
C ASN A 7 12.21 -4.14 -17.18
N LYS A 8 10.98 -4.11 -16.63
CA LYS A 8 9.78 -4.63 -17.28
C LYS A 8 9.38 -3.76 -18.46
N THR A 9 9.03 -4.41 -19.57
CA THR A 9 8.36 -3.81 -20.72
C THR A 9 6.96 -4.40 -20.85
N THR A 10 5.96 -3.56 -21.08
CA THR A 10 4.57 -4.00 -21.28
C THR A 10 4.24 -3.98 -22.76
N VAL A 11 4.34 -5.12 -23.43
CA VAL A 11 3.97 -5.29 -24.83
C VAL A 11 2.68 -6.12 -24.89
N PRO A 12 1.52 -5.51 -25.18
CA PRO A 12 0.26 -6.25 -25.23
C PRO A 12 0.29 -7.26 -26.39
N ARG A 13 -0.23 -8.46 -26.12
CA ARG A 13 -0.44 -9.51 -27.14
C ARG A 13 -1.86 -10.03 -27.00
N PRO A 14 -2.85 -9.38 -27.64
CA PRO A 14 -4.24 -9.80 -27.56
C PRO A 14 -4.41 -11.19 -28.17
N GLU A 15 -5.03 -12.09 -27.41
CA GLU A 15 -5.35 -13.46 -27.82
C GLU A 15 -6.63 -13.93 -27.10
N GLY A 16 -7.22 -15.03 -27.57
CA GLY A 16 -8.42 -15.60 -26.94
C GLY A 16 -8.13 -16.13 -25.53
N ARG A 17 -9.10 -16.01 -24.62
CA ARG A 17 -8.95 -16.48 -23.24
C ARG A 17 -8.85 -18.00 -23.17
N ASN A 18 -7.74 -18.52 -22.67
CA ASN A 18 -7.53 -19.96 -22.41
C ASN A 18 -7.10 -20.19 -20.96
N PHE A 19 -7.96 -20.80 -20.14
CA PHE A 19 -7.68 -21.06 -18.72
C PHE A 19 -6.57 -22.09 -18.46
N LYS A 20 -6.12 -22.82 -19.49
CA LYS A 20 -4.94 -23.68 -19.40
C LYS A 20 -3.64 -22.95 -19.72
N GLU A 21 -3.72 -21.79 -20.36
CA GLU A 21 -2.59 -20.98 -20.80
C GLU A 21 -2.76 -19.54 -20.31
N LYS A 22 -2.93 -18.56 -21.21
CA LYS A 22 -3.13 -17.15 -20.86
C LYS A 22 -4.61 -16.83 -20.76
N TYR A 23 -5.01 -16.33 -19.60
CA TYR A 23 -6.41 -16.06 -19.28
C TYR A 23 -6.68 -14.71 -18.59
N SER A 24 -5.64 -13.90 -18.38
CA SER A 24 -5.74 -12.61 -17.69
C SER A 24 -4.83 -11.57 -18.33
N TRP A 25 -5.24 -10.30 -18.24
CA TRP A 25 -4.40 -9.14 -18.54
C TRP A 25 -3.55 -8.70 -17.34
N ASP A 26 -3.88 -9.16 -16.13
CA ASP A 26 -3.05 -8.93 -14.96
C ASP A 26 -1.72 -9.66 -15.08
N THR A 27 -0.67 -9.04 -14.55
CA THR A 27 0.64 -9.68 -14.41
C THR A 27 0.74 -10.42 -13.08
N ALA A 28 1.74 -11.29 -12.92
CA ALA A 28 1.93 -12.10 -11.73
C ALA A 28 3.11 -11.61 -10.86
N PRO A 29 2.95 -10.53 -10.06
CA PRO A 29 4.01 -10.05 -9.17
C PRO A 29 4.24 -11.04 -8.02
N ARG A 30 5.52 -11.20 -7.63
CA ARG A 30 5.95 -12.04 -6.52
C ARG A 30 6.97 -11.30 -5.70
N TRP A 31 6.99 -11.54 -4.39
CA TRP A 31 8.07 -11.09 -3.52
C TRP A 31 8.92 -12.30 -3.17
N ASP A 32 10.19 -12.28 -3.59
CA ASP A 32 11.10 -13.43 -3.49
C ASP A 32 10.45 -14.76 -3.91
N ARG A 33 9.86 -14.78 -5.11
CA ARG A 33 9.12 -15.94 -5.70
C ARG A 33 7.86 -16.38 -4.93
N THR A 34 7.50 -15.67 -3.88
CA THR A 34 6.32 -15.97 -3.05
C THR A 34 5.13 -15.11 -3.48
N THR A 35 3.94 -15.74 -3.52
CA THR A 35 2.68 -15.02 -3.66
C THR A 35 2.41 -14.22 -2.40
N MET A 36 2.20 -12.92 -2.57
CA MET A 36 1.83 -12.03 -1.47
C MET A 36 0.39 -11.59 -1.64
N GLU A 37 -0.32 -11.45 -0.54
CA GLU A 37 -1.61 -10.79 -0.48
C GLU A 37 -1.43 -9.41 0.16
N THR A 38 -2.20 -8.44 -0.30
CA THR A 38 -2.18 -7.09 0.24
C THR A 38 -3.58 -6.55 0.52
N GLY A 39 -3.67 -5.64 1.48
CA GLY A 39 -4.94 -5.10 1.92
C GLY A 39 -4.82 -4.36 3.25
N VAL A 40 -5.94 -3.80 3.70
CA VAL A 40 -6.04 -3.10 4.99
C VAL A 40 -5.55 -3.97 6.15
N TYR A 41 -5.89 -5.27 6.13
CA TYR A 41 -5.44 -6.22 7.15
C TYR A 41 -3.90 -6.34 7.19
N GLY A 42 -3.23 -6.38 6.02
CA GLY A 42 -1.78 -6.48 5.92
C GLY A 42 -1.11 -5.25 6.54
N ARG A 43 -1.61 -4.05 6.20
CA ARG A 43 -1.13 -2.78 6.78
C ARG A 43 -1.27 -2.73 8.30
N MET A 44 -2.45 -3.08 8.80
CA MET A 44 -2.72 -3.07 10.24
C MET A 44 -1.85 -4.12 10.96
N TRP A 45 -1.69 -5.30 10.35
CA TRP A 45 -0.85 -6.37 10.89
C TRP A 45 0.61 -5.96 10.99
N THR A 46 1.18 -5.41 9.91
CA THR A 46 2.58 -4.96 9.91
C THR A 46 2.79 -3.81 10.88
N THR A 47 1.82 -2.89 11.02
CA THR A 47 1.90 -1.76 11.96
C THR A 47 1.89 -2.26 13.40
N ALA A 48 0.97 -3.17 13.73
CA ALA A 48 0.84 -3.78 15.04
C ALA A 48 2.11 -4.52 15.47
N MET A 49 2.62 -5.40 14.59
CA MET A 49 3.80 -6.23 14.87
C MET A 49 5.09 -5.43 14.91
N ALA A 50 5.27 -4.47 14.00
CA ALA A 50 6.54 -3.75 13.88
C ALA A 50 6.76 -2.76 15.03
N GLN A 51 5.68 -2.20 15.59
CA GLN A 51 5.74 -1.17 16.64
C GLN A 51 6.66 0.02 16.29
N LYS A 52 6.77 0.34 14.99
CA LYS A 52 7.63 1.40 14.44
C LYS A 52 6.82 2.58 13.88
N MET A 53 5.68 2.86 14.48
CA MET A 53 4.83 3.97 14.06
C MET A 53 5.39 5.29 14.58
N THR A 54 5.34 6.35 13.78
CA THR A 54 5.57 7.72 14.26
C THR A 54 4.56 8.06 15.36
N GLU A 55 4.93 8.95 16.27
CA GLU A 55 4.07 9.43 17.34
C GLU A 55 2.67 9.83 16.82
N ASN A 56 1.66 9.28 17.46
CA ASN A 56 0.26 9.44 17.08
C ASN A 56 -0.61 9.31 18.33
N ASP A 57 -1.29 10.39 18.70
CA ASP A 57 -2.11 10.46 19.91
C ASP A 57 -3.34 9.54 19.88
N PHE A 58 -3.70 9.04 18.69
CA PHE A 58 -4.93 8.28 18.46
C PHE A 58 -4.69 6.80 18.14
N ILE A 59 -3.45 6.36 17.92
CA ILE A 59 -3.14 4.96 17.55
C ILE A 59 -1.92 4.47 18.33
N GLN A 60 -2.10 3.32 18.98
CA GLN A 60 -1.02 2.63 19.68
C GLN A 60 -0.87 1.18 19.20
N PRO A 61 0.29 0.81 18.63
CA PRO A 61 0.60 -0.58 18.31
C PRO A 61 1.01 -1.38 19.56
N THR A 62 0.31 -2.48 19.84
CA THR A 62 0.50 -3.28 21.07
C THR A 62 1.41 -4.49 20.87
N GLY A 63 1.92 -4.73 19.66
CA GLY A 63 2.69 -5.93 19.30
C GLY A 63 1.80 -7.11 18.89
N ASP A 64 0.57 -7.18 19.40
CA ASP A 64 -0.45 -8.20 19.07
C ASP A 64 -1.72 -7.61 18.42
N GLY A 65 -1.73 -6.30 18.21
CA GLY A 65 -2.89 -5.55 17.74
C GLY A 65 -2.66 -4.04 17.68
N LEU A 66 -3.76 -3.31 17.54
CA LEU A 66 -3.82 -1.86 17.51
C LEU A 66 -4.92 -1.39 18.46
N LYS A 67 -4.60 -0.44 19.33
CA LYS A 67 -5.57 0.37 20.05
C LYS A 67 -5.75 1.69 19.31
N MET A 68 -7.00 2.11 19.13
CA MET A 68 -7.35 3.32 18.40
C MET A 68 -8.37 4.13 19.20
N LEU A 69 -8.00 5.34 19.56
CA LEU A 69 -8.86 6.27 20.29
C LEU A 69 -9.70 7.08 19.29
N MET A 70 -11.02 6.97 19.38
CA MET A 70 -11.97 7.83 18.70
C MET A 70 -12.45 8.90 19.69
N PRO A 71 -12.01 10.17 19.55
CA PRO A 71 -12.39 11.23 20.49
C PRO A 71 -13.90 11.48 20.49
N LYS A 72 -14.40 12.00 21.61
CA LYS A 72 -15.81 12.42 21.74
C LYS A 72 -16.17 13.47 20.70
N PHE A 73 -17.32 13.29 20.06
CA PHE A 73 -18.01 14.32 19.28
C PHE A 73 -19.51 14.25 19.59
N GLU A 74 -20.34 13.85 18.62
CA GLU A 74 -21.76 13.51 18.85
C GLU A 74 -21.93 12.24 19.68
N LEU A 75 -21.02 11.27 19.49
CA LEU A 75 -20.94 10.05 20.28
C LEU A 75 -19.90 10.21 21.40
N PRO A 76 -20.05 9.46 22.51
CA PRO A 76 -19.02 9.36 23.54
C PRO A 76 -17.68 8.91 22.95
N GLU A 77 -16.60 9.29 23.63
CA GLU A 77 -15.27 8.76 23.33
C GLU A 77 -15.25 7.23 23.41
N MET A 78 -14.50 6.61 22.50
CA MET A 78 -14.44 5.15 22.39
C MET A 78 -13.01 4.70 22.06
N GLU A 79 -12.52 3.69 22.78
CA GLU A 79 -11.31 2.95 22.41
C GLU A 79 -11.70 1.71 21.61
N LEU A 80 -11.16 1.59 20.40
CA LEU A 80 -11.31 0.42 19.54
C LEU A 80 -10.04 -0.41 19.58
N GLU A 81 -10.17 -1.71 19.79
CA GLU A 81 -9.05 -2.64 19.75
C GLU A 81 -9.18 -3.61 18.58
N TRP A 82 -8.21 -3.58 17.67
CA TRP A 82 -8.06 -4.58 16.62
C TRP A 82 -6.95 -5.54 16.99
N LYS A 83 -7.29 -6.81 17.26
CA LYS A 83 -6.32 -7.88 17.48
C LYS A 83 -5.96 -8.60 16.18
N ILE A 84 -4.67 -8.93 16.03
CA ILE A 84 -4.17 -9.76 14.93
C ILE A 84 -4.89 -11.11 14.97
N PRO A 85 -5.55 -11.54 13.89
CA PRO A 85 -6.26 -12.81 13.89
C PRO A 85 -5.28 -13.99 13.87
N LYS A 86 -5.66 -15.09 14.53
CA LYS A 86 -4.90 -16.35 14.47
C LYS A 86 -4.88 -16.99 13.08
N GLN A 87 -5.91 -16.72 12.28
CA GLN A 87 -6.05 -17.21 10.92
C GLN A 87 -6.53 -16.09 10.02
N ILE A 88 -5.93 -15.94 8.85
CA ILE A 88 -6.35 -14.93 7.86
C ILE A 88 -7.36 -15.59 6.92
N ASN A 89 -8.60 -15.08 6.92
CA ASN A 89 -9.68 -15.55 6.06
C ASN A 89 -10.53 -14.37 5.53
N ALA A 90 -11.56 -14.66 4.76
CA ALA A 90 -12.44 -13.64 4.18
C ALA A 90 -13.14 -12.75 5.23
N PHE A 91 -13.58 -13.33 6.35
CA PHE A 91 -14.20 -12.58 7.44
C PHE A 91 -13.20 -11.61 8.07
N GLU A 92 -11.98 -12.07 8.31
CA GLU A 92 -10.90 -11.27 8.90
C GLU A 92 -10.44 -10.14 7.99
N ARG A 93 -10.41 -10.36 6.66
CA ARG A 93 -10.19 -9.30 5.67
C ARG A 93 -11.27 -8.21 5.77
N ASN A 94 -12.53 -8.59 5.98
CA ASN A 94 -13.64 -7.64 6.13
C ASN A 94 -13.66 -6.94 7.49
N ARG A 95 -13.39 -7.68 8.58
CA ARG A 95 -13.22 -7.13 9.93
C ARG A 95 -12.13 -6.07 9.94
N ALA A 96 -10.96 -6.38 9.39
CA ALA A 96 -9.86 -5.42 9.27
C ALA A 96 -10.26 -4.20 8.42
N ARG A 97 -11.06 -4.36 7.36
CA ARG A 97 -11.56 -3.22 6.58
C ARG A 97 -12.49 -2.31 7.39
N ALA A 98 -13.35 -2.88 8.23
CA ALA A 98 -14.21 -2.11 9.12
C ALA A 98 -13.39 -1.30 10.14
N TYR A 99 -12.44 -1.93 10.83
CA TYR A 99 -11.51 -1.24 11.73
C TYR A 99 -10.58 -0.27 10.98
N GLY A 100 -10.29 -0.54 9.70
CA GLY A 100 -9.50 0.32 8.83
C GLY A 100 -10.06 1.72 8.64
N VAL A 101 -11.37 1.90 8.83
CA VAL A 101 -12.01 3.22 8.86
C VAL A 101 -11.50 4.02 10.06
N ALA A 102 -11.57 3.45 11.26
CA ALA A 102 -11.05 4.07 12.49
C ALA A 102 -9.53 4.31 12.40
N PHE A 103 -8.78 3.32 11.89
CA PHE A 103 -7.34 3.45 11.67
C PHE A 103 -7.00 4.64 10.78
N THR A 104 -7.70 4.79 9.64
CA THR A 104 -7.45 5.90 8.71
C THR A 104 -7.90 7.23 9.30
N ALA A 105 -9.01 7.26 10.02
CA ALA A 105 -9.50 8.46 10.70
C ALA A 105 -8.49 8.95 11.75
N ALA A 106 -7.96 8.05 12.59
CA ALA A 106 -6.99 8.38 13.61
C ALA A 106 -5.65 8.88 13.03
N ILE A 107 -5.16 8.31 11.93
CA ILE A 107 -4.01 8.88 11.19
C ILE A 107 -4.35 10.28 10.67
N THR A 108 -5.53 10.46 10.09
CA THR A 108 -5.94 11.74 9.51
C THR A 108 -6.06 12.83 10.57
N MET A 109 -6.62 12.52 11.74
CA MET A 109 -6.68 13.45 12.88
C MET A 109 -5.29 13.86 13.34
N ASN A 110 -4.35 12.93 13.49
CA ASN A 110 -2.96 13.23 13.83
C ASN A 110 -2.30 14.16 12.78
N MET A 111 -2.47 13.86 11.50
CA MET A 111 -1.95 14.68 10.40
C MET A 111 -2.59 16.09 10.38
N LEU A 112 -3.87 16.20 10.72
CA LEU A 112 -4.57 17.48 10.78
C LEU A 112 -4.05 18.35 11.93
N LEU A 113 -3.78 17.77 13.10
CA LEU A 113 -3.17 18.48 14.22
C LEU A 113 -1.77 19.00 13.84
N GLN A 114 -0.93 18.15 13.23
CA GLN A 114 0.38 18.58 12.71
C GLN A 114 0.24 19.72 11.69
N GLY A 115 -0.75 19.63 10.80
CA GLY A 115 -1.06 20.69 9.83
C GLY A 115 -1.46 22.01 10.51
N PHE A 116 -2.30 21.96 11.54
CA PHE A 116 -2.65 23.14 12.33
C PHE A 116 -1.46 23.73 13.07
N ASP A 117 -0.56 22.90 13.60
CA ASP A 117 0.65 23.38 14.28
C ASP A 117 1.59 24.11 13.32
N LEU A 118 1.82 23.56 12.11
CA LEU A 118 2.57 24.23 11.06
C LEU A 118 1.92 25.56 10.66
N TRP A 119 0.59 25.57 10.51
CA TRP A 119 -0.13 26.79 10.18
C TRP A 119 0.00 27.86 11.28
N ARG A 120 -0.14 27.50 12.56
CA ARG A 120 0.05 28.43 13.69
C ARG A 120 1.47 29.01 13.74
N LYS A 121 2.48 28.25 13.33
CA LYS A 121 3.87 28.70 13.20
C LYS A 121 4.12 29.56 11.95
N GLY A 122 3.13 29.72 11.08
CA GLY A 122 3.26 30.41 9.79
C GLY A 122 3.98 29.58 8.71
N GLU A 123 4.25 28.29 8.96
CA GLU A 123 4.93 27.39 8.04
C GLU A 123 3.98 26.91 6.93
N THR A 124 3.77 27.78 5.93
CA THR A 124 2.77 27.56 4.86
C THR A 124 3.38 27.13 3.52
N LYS A 125 4.68 26.85 3.47
CA LYS A 125 5.38 26.45 2.24
C LYS A 125 4.94 25.04 1.80
N ALA A 126 4.17 24.95 0.72
CA ALA A 126 3.68 23.69 0.15
C ALA A 126 4.47 23.18 -1.08
N TRP A 127 5.50 23.90 -1.52
CA TRP A 127 6.27 23.57 -2.73
C TRP A 127 7.76 23.88 -2.57
N THR A 128 8.60 23.02 -3.16
CA THR A 128 10.05 23.22 -3.24
C THR A 128 10.49 23.13 -4.70
N LYS A 129 11.33 24.07 -5.13
CA LYS A 129 11.91 24.08 -6.46
C LYS A 129 12.72 22.80 -6.68
N PHE A 130 12.49 22.13 -7.80
CA PHE A 130 13.27 20.99 -8.23
C PHE A 130 13.76 21.21 -9.66
N THR A 131 14.75 20.44 -10.07
CA THR A 131 15.20 20.39 -11.46
C THR A 131 15.01 18.97 -11.96
N ILE A 132 14.70 18.81 -13.25
CA ILE A 132 14.61 17.49 -13.85
C ILE A 132 16.04 17.03 -14.17
N PRO A 133 16.52 15.92 -13.56
CA PRO A 133 17.84 15.41 -13.84
C PRO A 133 18.02 15.10 -15.33
N LYS A 134 19.21 15.40 -15.86
CA LYS A 134 19.54 15.11 -17.27
C LYS A 134 20.25 13.76 -17.46
N GLY A 135 20.79 13.17 -16.39
CA GLY A 135 21.38 11.84 -16.42
C GLY A 135 20.33 10.73 -16.35
N GLU A 136 20.83 9.50 -16.37
CA GLU A 136 20.03 8.29 -16.15
C GLU A 136 19.63 8.19 -14.67
N ILE A 137 18.34 8.07 -14.39
CA ILE A 137 17.80 7.99 -13.02
C ILE A 137 16.77 6.87 -12.94
N LEU A 138 16.97 5.97 -11.98
CA LEU A 138 15.95 5.03 -11.52
C LEU A 138 15.36 5.55 -10.22
N ALA A 139 14.03 5.68 -10.16
CA ALA A 139 13.32 6.08 -8.96
C ALA A 139 12.09 5.21 -8.71
N VAL A 140 11.70 5.13 -7.44
CA VAL A 140 10.52 4.39 -7.00
C VAL A 140 9.75 5.21 -5.97
N GLY A 141 8.43 5.21 -6.09
CA GLY A 141 7.50 5.71 -5.08
C GLY A 141 6.68 4.56 -4.52
N TYR A 142 6.70 4.39 -3.21
CA TYR A 142 5.84 3.45 -2.51
C TYR A 142 4.70 4.19 -1.83
N THR A 143 3.52 3.61 -1.85
CA THR A 143 2.39 4.09 -1.06
C THR A 143 1.49 2.94 -0.66
N GLU A 144 0.70 3.18 0.36
CA GLU A 144 -0.30 2.26 0.88
C GLU A 144 -1.68 2.74 0.42
N ALA A 145 -2.08 2.32 -0.78
CA ALA A 145 -3.38 2.66 -1.37
C ALA A 145 -4.53 1.98 -0.61
N GLY A 146 -5.78 2.36 -0.85
CA GLY A 146 -6.93 1.80 -0.10
C GLY A 146 -7.09 0.27 -0.16
N ARG A 147 -6.46 -0.39 -1.14
CA ARG A 147 -6.43 -1.87 -1.29
C ARG A 147 -5.10 -2.51 -0.91
N GLY A 148 -4.15 -1.75 -0.37
CA GLY A 148 -2.83 -2.22 0.06
C GLY A 148 -1.67 -1.58 -0.69
N TYR A 149 -0.58 -2.34 -0.83
CA TYR A 149 0.71 -1.92 -1.34
C TYR A 149 0.67 -1.52 -2.83
N LEU A 150 1.13 -0.31 -3.12
CA LEU A 150 1.25 0.27 -4.45
C LEU A 150 2.69 0.75 -4.65
N SER A 151 3.24 0.47 -5.83
CA SER A 151 4.54 0.99 -6.23
C SER A 151 4.52 1.55 -7.64
N HIS A 152 5.17 2.69 -7.81
CA HIS A 152 5.43 3.33 -9.09
C HIS A 152 6.94 3.33 -9.30
N HIS A 153 7.39 2.72 -10.39
CA HIS A 153 8.80 2.68 -10.76
C HIS A 153 8.99 3.48 -12.04
N VAL A 154 9.89 4.45 -12.00
CA VAL A 154 10.22 5.29 -13.16
C VAL A 154 11.69 5.18 -13.49
N HIS A 155 11.98 5.13 -14.78
CA HIS A 155 13.30 5.29 -15.36
C HIS A 155 13.28 6.56 -16.21
N LEU A 156 14.14 7.52 -15.88
CA LEU A 156 14.36 8.74 -16.63
C LEU A 156 15.71 8.68 -17.36
N ASP A 157 15.76 9.18 -18.59
CA ASP A 157 17.00 9.49 -19.31
C ASP A 157 16.82 10.82 -20.08
N LYS A 158 17.85 11.68 -20.07
CA LYS A 158 17.86 13.00 -20.72
C LYS A 158 16.64 13.87 -20.37
N GLY A 159 16.16 13.72 -19.14
CA GLY A 159 14.98 14.42 -18.61
C GLY A 159 13.65 13.96 -19.22
N ARG A 160 13.57 12.74 -19.77
CA ARG A 160 12.35 12.12 -20.29
C ARG A 160 12.12 10.79 -19.60
N ILE A 161 10.86 10.40 -19.45
CA ILE A 161 10.49 9.07 -18.98
C ILE A 161 10.75 8.07 -20.10
N VAL A 162 11.62 7.09 -19.86
CA VAL A 162 11.93 6.00 -20.80
C VAL A 162 11.28 4.67 -20.38
N ASN A 163 10.97 4.50 -19.10
CA ASN A 163 10.12 3.41 -18.62
C ASN A 163 9.29 3.87 -17.42
N TYR A 164 8.02 3.44 -17.35
CA TYR A 164 7.15 3.69 -16.22
C TYR A 164 6.29 2.46 -15.96
N GLN A 165 6.43 1.87 -14.77
CA GLN A 165 5.74 0.64 -14.40
C GLN A 165 5.05 0.81 -13.06
N ILE A 166 3.76 0.48 -13.04
CA ILE A 166 2.93 0.55 -11.84
C ILE A 166 2.58 -0.88 -11.45
N ASN A 167 2.71 -1.17 -10.16
CA ASN A 167 2.21 -2.41 -9.57
C ASN A 167 1.19 -2.05 -8.50
N THR A 168 -0.09 -2.25 -8.83
CA THR A 168 -1.21 -1.87 -7.95
C THR A 168 -1.54 -2.99 -6.97
N PRO A 169 -2.28 -2.70 -5.88
CA PRO A 169 -2.63 -3.74 -4.91
C PRO A 169 -3.48 -4.86 -5.54
N SER A 170 -4.36 -4.49 -6.47
CA SER A 170 -5.17 -5.45 -7.21
C SER A 170 -4.34 -6.34 -8.12
N THR A 171 -3.22 -5.84 -8.68
CA THR A 171 -2.29 -6.65 -9.48
C THR A 171 -1.64 -7.75 -8.65
N TRP A 172 -1.37 -7.52 -7.36
CA TRP A 172 -0.92 -8.57 -6.44
C TRP A 172 -2.02 -9.60 -6.18
N ASN A 173 -3.20 -9.12 -5.78
CA ASN A 173 -4.26 -10.00 -5.32
C ASN A 173 -4.92 -10.81 -6.45
N ALA A 174 -5.18 -10.17 -7.59
CA ALA A 174 -5.79 -10.78 -8.78
C ALA A 174 -4.76 -11.41 -9.74
N SER A 175 -3.50 -11.52 -9.30
CA SER A 175 -2.44 -12.17 -10.05
C SER A 175 -2.89 -13.52 -10.61
N PRO A 176 -2.71 -13.80 -11.90
CA PRO A 176 -2.84 -15.16 -12.42
C PRO A 176 -1.73 -16.07 -11.85
N ARG A 177 -1.74 -17.34 -12.26
CA ARG A 177 -0.64 -18.26 -11.96
C ARG A 177 0.66 -17.74 -12.56
N ASP A 178 1.75 -17.85 -11.80
CA ASP A 178 3.09 -17.55 -12.31
C ASP A 178 3.63 -18.70 -13.18
N PRO A 179 4.81 -18.55 -13.82
CA PRO A 179 5.41 -19.62 -14.63
C PRO A 179 5.75 -20.91 -13.87
N PHE A 180 5.73 -20.90 -12.53
CA PHE A 180 5.94 -22.08 -11.68
C PHE A 180 4.61 -22.69 -11.21
N GLY A 181 3.47 -22.14 -11.63
CA GLY A 181 2.14 -22.63 -11.30
C GLY A 181 1.57 -22.10 -9.99
N ASN A 182 2.27 -21.21 -9.26
CA ASN A 182 1.76 -20.68 -7.99
C ASN A 182 0.61 -19.72 -8.26
N PRO A 183 -0.56 -19.91 -7.62
CA PRO A 183 -1.71 -19.02 -7.79
C PRO A 183 -1.49 -17.66 -7.13
N GLY A 184 -2.30 -16.67 -7.53
CA GLY A 184 -2.47 -15.41 -6.80
C GLY A 184 -3.31 -15.58 -5.53
N ALA A 185 -3.71 -14.47 -4.92
CA ALA A 185 -4.46 -14.48 -3.67
C ALA A 185 -5.98 -14.66 -3.83
N TYR A 186 -6.52 -14.44 -5.03
CA TYR A 186 -7.91 -14.73 -5.41
C TYR A 186 -8.02 -16.16 -5.93
#